data_AF-A0A7M2ZWC8-F1
#
_entry.id   AF-A0A7M2ZWC8-F1
#
_cell.length_a   1.000
_cell.length_b   1.000
_cell.length_c   1.000
_cell.angle_alpha   90.00
_cell.angle_beta   90.00
_cell.angle_gamma   90.00
#
_symmetry.space_group_name_H-M   'P 1'
#
loop_
_entity.id
_entity.type
_entity.pdbx_description
1 polymer ?
#
loop_
_entity_poly.entity_id
_entity_poly.type
_entity_poly.pdbx_seq_one_letter_code
_entity_poly.pdbx_strand_id
1 'polypeptide(L)' 'MVEAKEEGLLAGPSNSGLTDPAHSMAISLVQLTTVLLSVDPNLDDLVSMNMIKTLIDEIGDAFLRGAGLA' A
#
# COMPACT_ATOMS: atom_id res chain seq x y z
N MET A 1 7.01 40.23 5.65
CA MET A 1 7.08 38.76 5.72
C MET A 1 8.25 38.43 6.63
N VAL A 2 8.02 37.78 7.76
CA VAL A 2 9.07 37.42 8.73
C VAL A 2 9.42 35.96 8.46
N GLU A 3 10.67 35.69 8.07
CA GLU A 3 11.17 34.32 7.92
C GLU A 3 11.27 33.63 9.28
N ALA A 4 10.96 32.32 9.29
CA ALA A 4 11.10 31.48 10.47
C ALA A 4 12.59 31.36 10.84
N LYS A 5 12.89 31.55 12.13
CA LYS A 5 14.27 31.70 12.65
C LYS A 5 14.97 30.37 12.96
N GLU A 6 14.26 29.25 12.84
CA GLU A 6 14.75 27.90 13.15
C GLU A 6 14.44 26.96 11.98
N GLU A 7 15.40 26.12 11.59
CA GLU A 7 15.22 25.05 10.60
C GLU A 7 14.41 23.90 11.21
N GLY A 8 13.09 24.09 11.34
CA GLY A 8 12.14 23.04 11.68
C GLY A 8 11.45 22.53 10.41
N LEU A 9 11.57 21.24 10.10
CA LEU A 9 10.75 20.62 9.06
C LEU A 9 9.28 20.66 9.51
N LEU A 10 8.50 21.62 9.00
CA LEU A 10 7.07 21.77 9.31
C LEU A 10 6.21 20.60 8.76
N ALA A 11 6.81 19.71 7.98
CA ALA A 11 6.21 18.45 7.58
C ALA A 11 6.63 17.36 8.60
N GLY A 12 5.76 17.06 9.56
CA GLY A 12 5.80 15.75 10.20
C GLY A 12 5.50 14.64 9.17
N PRO A 13 5.75 13.36 9.48
CA PRO A 13 5.31 12.23 8.65
C PRO A 13 3.77 12.15 8.65
N SER A 14 3.13 13.07 7.93
CA SER A 14 1.70 13.10 7.73
C SER A 14 1.34 11.97 6.78
N ASN A 15 0.44 11.11 7.22
CA ASN A 15 -0.21 10.09 6.40
C ASN A 15 -1.40 10.64 5.60
N SER A 16 -1.66 11.96 5.69
CA SER A 16 -2.75 12.62 4.98
C SER A 16 -2.58 12.51 3.47
N GLY A 17 -3.63 12.06 2.78
CA GLY A 17 -3.63 11.87 1.32
C GLY A 17 -2.96 10.58 0.84
N LEU A 18 -2.49 9.69 1.73
CA LEU A 18 -1.82 8.44 1.33
C LEU A 18 -2.76 7.24 1.15
N THR A 19 -4.04 7.34 1.50
CA THR A 19 -5.00 6.22 1.42
C THR A 19 -5.08 5.63 0.01
N ASP A 20 -5.39 6.45 -1.00
CA ASP A 20 -5.54 5.97 -2.39
C ASP A 20 -4.20 5.55 -3.03
N PRO A 21 -3.09 6.31 -2.86
CA PRO A 21 -1.78 5.88 -3.32
C PRO A 21 -1.33 4.55 -2.69
N ALA A 22 -1.62 4.32 -1.41
CA ALA A 22 -1.20 3.11 -0.73
C ALA A 22 -1.95 1.87 -1.24
N HIS A 23 -3.27 1.97 -1.43
CA HIS A 23 -4.04 0.86 -2.01
C HIS A 23 -3.66 0.61 -3.48
N SER A 24 -3.44 1.67 -4.26
CA SER A 24 -2.98 1.57 -5.66
C SER A 24 -1.60 0.92 -5.78
N MET A 25 -0.69 1.23 -4.85
CA MET A 25 0.61 0.58 -4.76
C MET A 25 0.48 -0.92 -4.44
N ALA A 26 -0.39 -1.29 -3.49
CA ALA A 26 -0.64 -2.69 -3.15
C ALA A 26 -1.14 -3.48 -4.36
N ILE A 27 -2.13 -2.95 -5.10
CA ILE A 27 -2.64 -3.56 -6.34
C ILE A 27 -1.50 -3.77 -7.35
N SER A 28 -0.67 -2.76 -7.57
CA SER A 28 0.44 -2.82 -8.53
C SER A 28 1.46 -3.90 -8.16
N LEU A 29 1.81 -4.02 -6.87
CA LEU A 29 2.72 -5.05 -6.37
C LEU A 29 2.12 -6.45 -6.58
N VAL A 30 0.83 -6.64 -6.24
CA VAL A 30 0.16 -7.92 -6.46
C VAL A 30 0.17 -8.30 -7.94
N GLN A 31 -0.17 -7.38 -8.84
CA GLN A 31 -0.15 -7.64 -10.28
C GLN A 31 1.23 -8.12 -10.75
N LEU A 32 2.30 -7.41 -10.37
CA LEU A 32 3.67 -7.79 -10.73
C LEU A 32 4.07 -9.15 -10.15
N THR A 33 3.81 -9.39 -8.87
CA THR A 33 4.15 -10.65 -8.20
C THR A 33 3.36 -11.82 -8.80
N THR A 34 2.08 -11.63 -9.10
CA THR A 34 1.23 -12.67 -9.71
C THR A 34 1.75 -13.05 -11.10
N VAL A 35 2.19 -12.07 -11.89
CA VAL A 35 2.83 -12.32 -13.20
C VAL A 35 4.11 -13.15 -13.05
N LEU A 36 4.96 -12.82 -12.07
CA LEU A 36 6.19 -13.56 -11.81
C LEU A 36 5.93 -15.01 -11.38
N LEU A 37 4.94 -15.23 -10.51
CA LEU A 37 4.54 -16.57 -10.05
C LEU A 37 3.87 -17.40 -11.16
N SER A 38 3.39 -16.76 -12.23
CA SER A 38 2.71 -17.44 -13.33
C SER A 38 3.64 -17.98 -14.42
N VAL A 39 4.97 -17.79 -14.31
CA VAL A 39 5.93 -18.20 -15.35
C VAL A 39 6.07 -19.73 -15.45
N ASP A 40 6.15 -20.42 -14.32
CA ASP A 40 6.20 -21.89 -14.23
C ASP A 40 5.59 -22.34 -12.89
N PRO A 41 4.25 -22.29 -12.76
CA PRO A 41 3.59 -22.39 -11.46
C PRO A 41 3.52 -23.82 -10.95
N ASN A 42 3.85 -24.01 -9.68
CA ASN A 42 3.47 -25.20 -8.91
C ASN A 42 2.25 -24.90 -8.00
N LEU A 43 1.80 -25.89 -7.23
CA LEU A 43 0.64 -25.73 -6.35
C LEU A 43 0.82 -24.61 -5.32
N ASP A 44 2.02 -24.48 -4.75
CA ASP A 44 2.31 -23.47 -3.73
C ASP A 44 2.28 -22.06 -4.33
N ASP A 45 2.67 -21.90 -5.60
CA ASP A 45 2.56 -20.62 -6.31
C ASP A 45 1.09 -20.22 -6.51
N LEU A 46 0.23 -21.18 -6.84
CA LEU A 46 -1.22 -20.96 -6.96
C LEU A 46 -1.86 -20.56 -5.63
N VAL A 47 -1.46 -21.21 -4.53
CA VAL A 47 -1.91 -20.85 -3.17
C VAL A 47 -1.40 -19.45 -2.81
N SER A 48 -0.13 -19.16 -3.07
CA SER A 48 0.48 -17.86 -2.81
C SER A 48 -0.23 -16.73 -3.56
N MET A 49 -0.52 -16.92 -4.85
CA MET A 49 -1.28 -15.96 -5.64
C MET A 49 -2.69 -15.69 -5.07
N ASN A 50 -3.36 -16.72 -4.52
CA ASN A 50 -4.65 -16.52 -3.85
C ASN A 50 -4.51 -15.75 -2.54
N MET A 51 -3.53 -16.10 -1.71
CA MET A 51 -3.26 -15.41 -0.43
C MET A 51 -2.94 -13.92 -0.66
N ILE A 52 -2.10 -13.63 -1.67
CA ILE A 52 -1.73 -12.26 -2.02
C ILE A 52 -2.94 -11.45 -2.49
N LYS A 53 -3.90 -12.07 -3.21
CA LYS A 53 -5.15 -11.39 -3.61
C LYS A 53 -6.00 -11.02 -2.40
N THR A 54 -6.16 -11.92 -1.43
CA THR A 54 -6.90 -11.63 -0.17
C THR A 54 -6.23 -10.49 0.61
N LEU A 55 -4.90 -10.41 0.59
CA LEU A 55 -4.15 -9.36 1.28
C LEU A 55 -4.45 -7.95 0.73
N ILE A 56 -4.85 -7.79 -0.54
CA ILE A 56 -5.21 -6.47 -1.11
C ILE A 56 -6.36 -5.84 -0.31
N ASP A 57 -7.41 -6.62 -0.05
CA ASP A 57 -8.61 -6.14 0.64
C ASP A 57 -8.27 -5.74 2.08
N GLU A 58 -7.47 -6.56 2.78
CA GLU A 58 -7.00 -6.27 4.14
C GLU A 58 -6.16 -4.99 4.21
N ILE A 59 -5.31 -4.75 3.21
CA ILE A 59 -4.52 -3.52 3.09
C ILE A 59 -5.44 -2.32 2.88
N GLY A 60 -6.42 -2.41 1.96
CA GLY A 60 -7.40 -1.33 1.73
C GLY A 60 -8.14 -0.95 3.00
N ASP A 61 -8.67 -1.93 3.71
CA ASP A 61 -9.35 -1.74 4.99
C ASP A 61 -8.44 -1.12 6.06
N ALA A 62 -7.17 -1.52 6.12
CA ALA A 62 -6.21 -0.96 7.06
C ALA A 62 -5.95 0.53 6.79
N PHE A 63 -5.82 0.94 5.52
CA PHE A 63 -5.62 2.34 5.16
C PHE A 63 -6.88 3.19 5.36
N LEU A 64 -8.08 2.64 5.10
CA LEU A 64 -9.34 3.33 5.40
C LEU A 64 -9.49 3.59 6.91
N ARG A 65 -9.20 2.59 7.75
CA ARG A 65 -9.20 2.75 9.22
C ARG A 65 -8.18 3.79 9.68
N GLY A 66 -6.96 3.73 9.15
CA GLY A 66 -5.90 4.69 9.48
C GLY A 66 -6.21 6.14 9.07
N ALA A 67 -7.07 6.32 8.08
CA ALA A 67 -7.55 7.63 7.61
C ALA A 67 -8.84 8.10 8.32
N GLY A 68 -9.46 7.27 9.17
CA GLY A 68 -10.74 7.58 9.80
C GLY A 68 -11.93 7.54 8.84
N LEU A 69 -11.84 6.74 7.77
CA LEU A 69 -12.84 6.60 6.72
C LEU A 69 -13.58 5.24 6.74
N ALA A 70 -13.30 4.39 7.72
CA ALA A 70 -13.91 3.07 7.94
C ALA A 70 -14.61 2.98 9.29
#